data_AF-A0A2S1WI26-F1
#
_entry.id   AF-A0A2S1WI26-F1
#
_cell.length_a   1.000
_cell.length_b   1.000
_cell.length_c   1.000
_cell.angle_alpha   90.00
_cell.angle_beta   90.00
_cell.angle_gamma   90.00
#
_symmetry.space_group_name_H-M   'P 1'
#
loop_
_entity.id
_entity.type
_entity.pdbx_description
1 polymer ?
#
loop_
_entity_poly.entity_id
_entity_poly.type
_entity_poly.pdbx_seq_one_letter_code
_entity_poly.pdbx_strand_id
1 'polypeptide(L)'
;VHCHSAATDASGVKCVMDDLHEYFAEMKLPGKLRVAVACCLNMCGAVHCSDIAILGIHRRPPKIKHETLNKTCEIPSVVASCPTAIRPATIDGSPSVELDEDRC
;
A
#
# COMPACT_ATOMS: atom_id res chain seq x y z
N VAL A 1 14.43 3.89 3.97
CA VAL A 1 12.99 3.53 3.99
C VAL A 1 12.57 3.33 5.43
N HIS A 2 11.67 4.16 5.96
CA HIS A 2 11.20 4.07 7.34
C HIS A 2 9.94 3.20 7.49
N CYS A 3 9.05 3.23 6.50
CA CYS A 3 7.85 2.40 6.45
C CYS A 3 8.13 1.06 5.74
N HIS A 4 7.80 -0.06 6.39
CA HIS A 4 8.08 -1.41 5.87
C HIS A 4 7.10 -1.87 4.78
N SER A 5 5.94 -1.23 4.65
CA SER A 5 4.92 -1.53 3.64
C SER A 5 4.94 -0.57 2.45
N ALA A 6 5.95 0.29 2.33
CA ALA A 6 6.04 1.27 1.25
C ALA A 6 6.25 0.60 -0.11
N ALA A 7 5.36 0.89 -1.06
CA ALA A 7 5.48 0.51 -2.47
C ALA A 7 6.21 1.56 -3.32
N THR A 8 6.28 2.80 -2.82
CA THR A 8 7.01 3.92 -3.45
C THR A 8 7.60 4.85 -2.39
N ASP A 9 8.50 5.74 -2.81
CA ASP A 9 9.10 6.75 -1.93
C ASP A 9 8.23 8.01 -1.85
N ALA A 10 7.71 8.31 -0.67
CA ALA A 10 6.94 9.52 -0.42
C ALA A 10 7.77 10.80 -0.54
N SER A 11 9.09 10.74 -0.25
CA SER A 11 9.98 11.91 -0.38
C SER A 11 10.18 12.32 -1.85
N GLY A 12 9.89 11.41 -2.79
CA GLY A 12 9.78 11.72 -4.22
C GLY A 12 8.70 12.76 -4.56
N VAL A 13 7.83 13.14 -3.61
CA VAL A 13 6.92 14.30 -3.75
C VAL A 13 7.67 15.57 -4.15
N LYS A 14 8.96 15.68 -3.80
CA LYS A 14 9.85 16.76 -4.25
C LYS A 14 9.78 16.96 -5.77
N CYS A 15 9.81 15.90 -6.57
CA CYS A 15 9.75 16.02 -8.03
C CYS A 15 8.42 16.63 -8.49
N VAL A 16 7.31 16.23 -7.88
CA VAL A 16 5.99 16.78 -8.17
C VAL A 16 5.89 18.24 -7.75
N MET A 17 6.47 18.60 -6.60
CA MET A 17 6.47 19.98 -6.11
C MET A 17 7.34 20.91 -6.96
N ASP A 18 8.46 20.42 -7.49
CA ASP A 18 9.31 21.19 -8.40
C ASP A 18 8.57 21.49 -9.72
N ASP A 19 7.93 20.47 -10.32
CA ASP A 19 7.18 20.62 -11.58
C ASP A 19 5.94 21.51 -11.42
N LEU A 20 5.34 21.53 -10.23
CA LEU A 20 4.15 22.34 -9.93
C LEU A 20 4.47 23.67 -9.24
N HIS A 21 5.75 24.05 -9.10
CA HIS A 21 6.14 25.22 -8.33
C HIS A 21 5.49 26.53 -8.82
N GLU A 22 5.34 26.69 -10.15
CA GLU A 22 4.69 27.85 -10.76
C GLU A 22 3.23 28.03 -10.30
N TYR A 23 2.50 26.93 -10.11
CA TYR A 23 1.11 26.94 -9.62
C TYR A 23 1.01 27.11 -8.10
N PHE A 24 2.11 26.91 -7.38
CA PHE A 24 2.16 27.14 -5.95
C PHE A 24 2.42 28.62 -5.62
N ALA A 25 3.25 29.29 -6.43
CA ALA A 25 3.58 30.70 -6.25
C ALA A 25 2.49 31.65 -6.76
N GLU A 26 1.70 31.24 -7.76
CA GLU A 26 0.67 32.07 -8.40
C GLU A 26 -0.72 31.43 -8.41
N MET A 27 -1.77 32.24 -8.29
CA MET A 27 -3.17 31.77 -8.36
C MET A 27 -3.65 31.67 -9.80
N LYS A 28 -3.16 30.67 -10.54
CA LYS A 28 -3.55 30.40 -11.94
C LYS A 28 -4.76 29.47 -12.09
N LEU A 29 -5.11 28.75 -11.02
CA LEU A 29 -6.18 27.75 -11.02
C LEU A 29 -7.52 28.36 -10.56
N PRO A 30 -8.66 27.83 -11.05
CA PRO A 30 -10.00 28.31 -10.67
C PRO A 30 -10.35 28.05 -9.18
N GLY A 31 -9.56 27.23 -8.48
CA GLY A 31 -9.75 26.91 -7.07
C GLY A 31 -8.49 26.30 -6.45
N LYS A 32 -8.51 26.15 -5.13
CA LYS A 32 -7.39 25.55 -4.38
C LYS A 32 -7.28 24.05 -4.69
N LEU A 33 -6.22 23.67 -5.38
CA LEU A 33 -5.87 22.28 -5.67
C LEU A 33 -5.07 21.67 -4.52
N ARG A 34 -5.45 20.46 -4.08
CA ARG A 34 -4.72 19.66 -3.09
C ARG A 34 -4.20 18.39 -3.74
N VAL A 35 -2.88 18.23 -3.72
CA VAL A 35 -2.19 17.02 -4.18
C VAL A 35 -1.67 16.28 -2.95
N ALA A 36 -1.95 14.98 -2.83
CA ALA A 36 -1.43 14.15 -1.75
C ALA A 36 -0.75 12.89 -2.29
N VAL A 37 0.27 12.45 -1.55
CA VAL A 37 1.03 11.23 -1.86
C VAL A 37 0.95 10.26 -0.68
N ALA A 38 0.71 8.98 -0.96
CA ALA A 38 0.86 7.91 0.02
C ALA A 38 1.73 6.79 -0.57
N CYS A 39 2.62 6.26 0.27
CA CYS A 39 3.56 5.23 -0.14
C CYS A 39 2.92 3.85 -0.29
N CYS A 40 1.73 3.61 0.29
CA CYS A 40 0.96 2.37 0.17
C CYS A 40 -0.54 2.60 0.38
N LEU A 41 -1.34 1.55 0.14
CA LEU A 41 -2.79 1.54 0.26
C LEU A 41 -3.34 1.78 1.68
N ASN A 42 -2.49 1.81 2.70
CA ASN A 42 -2.91 2.25 4.04
C ASN A 42 -3.25 3.75 4.08
N MET A 43 -2.90 4.51 3.03
CA MET A 43 -3.29 5.90 2.82
C MET A 43 -3.11 6.78 4.06
N CYS A 44 -1.93 6.73 4.70
CA CYS A 44 -1.60 7.48 5.91
C CYS A 44 -1.55 9.00 5.66
N GLY A 45 -2.70 9.65 5.54
CA GLY A 45 -2.85 11.05 5.19
C GLY A 45 -4.17 11.32 4.46
N ALA A 46 -4.14 12.24 3.49
CA ALA A 46 -5.33 12.74 2.81
C ALA A 46 -5.55 12.18 1.39
N VAL A 47 -4.86 11.11 1.00
CA VAL A 47 -4.92 10.59 -0.39
C VAL A 47 -6.34 10.19 -0.81
N HIS A 48 -7.16 9.69 0.11
CA HIS A 48 -8.55 9.33 -0.14
C HIS A 48 -9.51 10.52 -0.31
N CYS A 49 -9.07 11.74 0.00
CA CYS A 49 -9.89 12.96 -0.02
C CYS A 49 -9.19 14.16 -0.66
N SER A 50 -8.18 13.91 -1.49
CA SER A 50 -7.45 14.93 -2.25
C SER A 50 -7.99 15.07 -3.67
N ASP A 51 -7.83 16.26 -4.25
CA ASP A 51 -8.23 16.52 -5.64
C ASP A 51 -7.40 15.67 -6.62
N ILE A 52 -6.09 15.51 -6.32
CA ILE A 52 -5.19 14.59 -7.03
C ILE A 52 -4.46 13.73 -6.01
N ALA A 53 -4.50 12.42 -6.24
CA ALA A 53 -3.95 11.38 -5.37
C ALA A 53 -2.85 10.61 -6.10
N ILE A 54 -1.65 10.56 -5.51
CA ILE A 54 -0.56 9.69 -5.97
C ILE A 54 -0.41 8.56 -4.94
N LEU A 55 -0.68 7.33 -5.37
CA LEU A 55 -0.73 6.17 -4.50
C LEU A 55 0.23 5.08 -4.98
N GLY A 56 1.15 4.67 -4.11
CA GLY A 56 1.95 3.47 -4.33
C GLY A 56 1.10 2.20 -4.19
N ILE A 57 1.14 1.33 -5.21
CA ILE A 57 0.42 0.05 -5.22
C ILE A 57 1.36 -1.10 -5.61
N HIS A 58 1.26 -2.21 -4.88
CA HIS A 58 1.91 -3.45 -5.28
C HIS A 58 1.11 -4.11 -6.40
N ARG A 59 1.81 -4.62 -7.43
CA ARG A 59 1.19 -5.31 -8.58
C ARG A 59 1.49 -6.82 -8.58
N ARG A 60 1.96 -7.34 -7.45
CA ARG A 60 2.30 -8.76 -7.29
C ARG A 60 1.75 -9.25 -5.97
N PRO A 61 1.18 -10.46 -5.92
CA PRO A 61 0.72 -11.06 -4.68
C PRO A 61 1.87 -11.27 -3.68
N PRO A 62 1.59 -11.33 -2.37
CA PRO A 62 2.61 -11.54 -1.34
C PRO A 62 3.26 -12.93 -1.46
N LYS A 63 4.58 -12.98 -1.28
CA LYS A 63 5.31 -14.25 -1.19
C LYS A 63 5.20 -14.82 0.22
N ILE A 64 4.63 -16.01 0.34
CA ILE A 64 4.40 -16.66 1.63
C ILE A 64 5.69 -17.34 2.11
N LYS A 65 6.07 -17.09 3.37
CA LYS A 65 7.19 -17.76 4.05
C LYS A 65 6.67 -18.80 5.03
N HIS A 66 6.28 -19.98 4.52
CA HIS A 66 5.60 -21.02 5.30
C HIS A 66 6.37 -21.45 6.56
N GLU A 67 7.71 -21.53 6.49
CA GLU A 67 8.57 -21.96 7.60
C GLU A 67 8.51 -21.08 8.85
N THR A 68 8.26 -19.77 8.67
CA THR A 68 8.27 -18.78 9.77
C THR A 68 6.88 -18.25 10.09
N LEU A 69 5.90 -18.43 9.20
CA LEU A 69 4.60 -17.79 9.29
C LEU A 69 3.89 -18.11 10.61
N ASN A 70 3.81 -19.39 10.99
CA ASN A 70 3.15 -19.81 12.24
C ASN A 70 3.90 -19.37 13.52
N LYS A 71 5.18 -18.97 13.40
CA LYS A 71 5.98 -18.46 14.53
C LYS A 71 5.84 -16.96 14.72
N THR A 72 5.51 -16.23 13.65
CA THR A 72 5.47 -14.76 13.64
C THR A 72 4.05 -14.21 13.60
N CYS A 73 3.09 -14.96 13.05
CA CYS A 73 1.75 -14.49 12.80
C CYS A 73 0.70 -15.45 13.38
N GLU A 74 -0.42 -14.88 13.84
CA GLU A 74 -1.62 -15.63 14.18
C GLU A 74 -2.42 -15.92 12.89
N ILE A 75 -2.51 -17.19 12.48
CA ILE A 75 -3.18 -17.61 11.22
C ILE A 75 -4.58 -16.99 11.06
N PRO A 76 -5.48 -17.00 12.07
CA PRO A 76 -6.81 -16.44 11.92
C PRO A 76 -6.79 -14.94 11.60
N SER A 77 -5.84 -14.20 12.19
CA SER A 77 -5.66 -12.76 11.94
C SER A 77 -5.19 -12.50 10.52
N VAL A 78 -4.25 -13.31 10.01
CA VAL A 78 -3.78 -13.21 8.62
C VAL A 78 -4.93 -13.47 7.63
N VAL A 79 -5.72 -14.52 7.85
CA VAL A 79 -6.88 -14.83 6.99
C VAL A 79 -7.91 -13.70 7.04
N ALA A 80 -8.23 -13.19 8.24
CA ALA A 80 -9.20 -12.10 8.42
C ALA A 80 -8.73 -10.76 7.84
N SER A 81 -7.41 -10.54 7.73
CA SER A 81 -6.85 -9.32 7.14
C SER A 81 -7.07 -9.24 5.62
N CYS A 82 -7.29 -10.37 4.96
CA CYS A 82 -7.49 -10.43 3.53
C CYS A 82 -8.98 -10.31 3.17
N PRO A 83 -9.36 -9.41 2.26
CA PRO A 83 -10.74 -9.29 1.83
C PRO A 83 -11.22 -10.45 0.94
N THR A 84 -10.34 -11.13 0.19
CA THR A 84 -10.77 -12.01 -0.93
C THR A 84 -9.92 -13.26 -1.23
N ALA A 85 -8.61 -13.26 -0.93
CA ALA A 85 -7.65 -14.16 -1.57
C ALA A 85 -6.98 -15.20 -0.65
N ILE A 86 -6.92 -14.97 0.67
CA ILE A 86 -6.16 -15.82 1.60
C ILE A 86 -7.09 -16.80 2.31
N ARG A 87 -6.67 -18.07 2.41
CA ARG A 87 -7.39 -19.15 3.12
C ARG A 87 -6.45 -19.92 4.05
N PRO A 88 -6.95 -20.49 5.17
CA PRO A 88 -6.14 -21.34 6.02
C PRO A 88 -5.77 -22.65 5.30
N ALA A 89 -4.54 -23.11 5.49
CA ALA A 89 -4.03 -24.33 4.87
C ALA A 89 -3.05 -25.05 5.81
N THR A 90 -2.70 -26.30 5.49
CA THR A 90 -1.62 -27.03 6.15
C THR A 90 -0.59 -27.41 5.10
N ILE A 91 0.64 -26.94 5.26
CA ILE A 91 1.74 -27.16 4.31
C ILE A 91 2.88 -27.85 5.09
N ASP A 92 3.37 -28.97 4.56
CA ASP A 92 4.39 -29.81 5.20
C ASP A 92 4.09 -30.17 6.66
N GLY A 93 2.81 -30.44 6.95
CA GLY A 93 2.33 -30.80 8.29
C GLY A 93 2.25 -29.64 9.28
N SER A 94 2.56 -28.41 8.86
CA SER A 94 2.50 -27.21 9.70
C SER A 94 1.33 -26.29 9.31
N PRO A 95 0.63 -25.68 10.28
CA PRO A 95 -0.40 -24.67 10.00
C PRO A 95 0.17 -23.50 9.19
N SER A 96 -0.52 -23.12 8.11
CA SER A 96 -0.11 -22.07 7.19
C SER A 96 -1.31 -21.44 6.48
N VAL A 97 -1.06 -20.73 5.37
CA VAL A 97 -2.08 -20.15 4.51
C VAL A 97 -1.79 -20.42 3.04
N GLU A 98 -2.84 -20.43 2.23
CA GLU A 98 -2.78 -20.49 0.76
C GLU A 98 -3.34 -19.18 0.18
N LEU A 99 -2.80 -18.76 -0.97
CA LEU A 99 -3.13 -17.52 -1.65
C LEU A 99 -3.64 -17.81 -3.06
N ASP A 100 -4.86 -17.36 -3.34
CA ASP A 100 -5.46 -17.36 -4.67
C ASP A 100 -5.04 -16.09 -5.41
N GLU A 101 -4.00 -16.19 -6.27
CA GLU A 101 -3.40 -15.03 -6.94
C GLU A 101 -4.38 -14.28 -7.83
N ASP A 102 -5.33 -14.97 -8.46
CA ASP A 102 -6.34 -14.36 -9.35
C ASP A 102 -7.37 -13.53 -8.58
N ARG A 103 -7.47 -13.72 -7.26
CA ARG A 103 -8.39 -12.99 -6.37
C ARG A 103 -7.70 -11.92 -5.53
N CYS A 104 -6.39 -11.75 -5.69
CA CYS A 104 -5.55 -10.81 -4.93
C CYS A 104 -5.41 -9.44 -5.59
#